data_AF-A0A973CDC6-F1
#
_entry.id   AF-A0A973CDC6-F1
#
_cell.length_a   1.000
_cell.length_b   1.000
_cell.length_c   1.000
_cell.angle_alpha   90.00
_cell.angle_beta   90.00
_cell.angle_gamma   90.00
#
_symmetry.space_group_name_H-M   'P 1'
#
loop_
_entity.id
_entity.type
_entity.pdbx_description
1 polymer ?
#
loop_
_entity_poly.entity_id
_entity_poly.type
_entity_poly.pdbx_seq_one_letter_code
_entity_poly.pdbx_strand_id
1 'polypeptide(L)'
;GRDAAWRALENALPQLRDGKELNFVFLPDGEDPDSLVRHQGKDALEQLFKEAQTLPDFLFSRLSQNIDTLTDAGRSKLASQVKPLIEKMPDGFYRGIVLKKLARFLGWDEAKLNKLFTSIATAKPTKKAIQITPIRRAIGLLLQNPHIGFNLPIFDDLPQLKLPGINILLKLLAQTNSSDKISTAQLLEYWRDTPEQKALIKLAVWDHGADDAIEAEFFDTLFVLSTQVIEQRFGELQLKSAQGGLTKSELLEYKSILDELKSS
;
A
#
# COMPACT_ATOMS: atom_id res chain seq x y z
N GLY A 1 -3.38 29.61 -5.28
CA GLY A 1 -3.64 28.34 -4.56
C GLY A 1 -2.53 27.31 -4.67
N ARG A 2 -2.17 26.87 -5.89
CA ARG A 2 -1.28 25.72 -6.10
C ARG A 2 0.12 25.85 -5.48
N ASP A 3 0.77 27.01 -5.51
CA ASP A 3 2.08 27.20 -4.86
C ASP A 3 2.04 27.08 -3.33
N ALA A 4 0.94 27.50 -2.71
CA ALA A 4 0.73 27.32 -1.28
C ALA A 4 0.52 25.83 -0.95
N ALA A 5 -0.25 25.11 -1.77
CA ALA A 5 -0.43 23.67 -1.66
C ALA A 5 0.89 22.89 -1.79
N TRP A 6 1.81 23.34 -2.65
CA TRP A 6 3.14 22.75 -2.78
C TRP A 6 4.00 22.94 -1.53
N ARG A 7 4.01 24.16 -0.96
CA ARG A 7 4.70 24.42 0.31
C ARG A 7 4.11 23.60 1.46
N ALA A 8 2.78 23.45 1.50
CA ALA A 8 2.10 22.61 2.48
C ALA A 8 2.49 21.14 2.31
N LEU A 9 2.56 20.63 1.06
CA LEU A 9 3.04 19.30 0.73
C LEU A 9 4.47 19.09 1.26
N GLU A 10 5.41 19.97 0.91
CA GLU A 10 6.81 19.82 1.30
C GLU A 10 7.01 19.77 2.83
N ASN A 11 6.20 20.54 3.57
CA ASN A 11 6.22 20.55 5.03
C ASN A 11 5.54 19.33 5.65
N ALA A 12 4.56 18.74 4.96
CA ALA A 12 3.83 17.57 5.42
C ALA A 12 4.56 16.24 5.15
N LEU A 13 5.42 16.16 4.11
CA LEU A 13 6.15 14.95 3.74
C LEU A 13 6.86 14.25 4.92
N PRO A 14 7.58 14.95 5.82
CA PRO A 14 8.24 14.30 6.97
C PRO A 14 7.27 13.79 8.05
N GLN A 15 6.02 14.27 8.04
CA GLN A 15 5.00 13.89 9.02
C GLN A 15 4.01 12.85 8.49
N LEU A 16 4.10 12.50 7.21
CA LEU A 16 3.32 11.45 6.55
C LEU A 16 3.78 10.08 7.04
N ARG A 17 3.22 9.67 8.17
CA ARG A 17 3.34 8.32 8.71
C ARG A 17 2.29 7.42 8.03
N ASP A 18 2.51 6.11 8.17
CA ASP A 18 1.52 5.12 7.75
C ASP A 18 0.16 5.45 8.38
N GLY A 19 -0.92 5.39 7.59
CA GLY A 19 -2.31 5.66 8.00
C GLY A 19 -2.83 7.07 7.71
N LYS A 20 -1.98 8.00 7.23
CA LYS A 20 -2.41 9.34 6.81
C LYS A 20 -2.38 9.50 5.30
N GLU A 21 -3.54 9.80 4.72
CA GLU A 21 -3.65 10.22 3.33
C GLU A 21 -3.80 11.74 3.25
N LEU A 22 -2.97 12.37 2.42
CA LEU A 22 -3.10 13.79 2.13
C LEU A 22 -3.80 13.95 0.78
N ASN A 23 -4.95 14.62 0.79
CA ASN A 23 -5.72 14.93 -0.40
C ASN A 23 -5.79 16.45 -0.60
N PHE A 24 -5.70 16.88 -1.86
CA PHE A 24 -5.72 18.28 -2.26
C PHE A 24 -7.02 18.59 -2.97
N VAL A 25 -7.78 19.54 -2.41
CA VAL A 25 -8.96 20.12 -3.04
C VAL A 25 -8.58 21.52 -3.52
N PHE A 26 -8.88 21.81 -4.79
CA PHE A 26 -8.68 23.12 -5.38
C PHE A 26 -10.04 23.73 -5.69
N LEU A 27 -10.35 24.84 -5.02
CA LEU A 27 -11.58 25.60 -5.22
C LEU A 27 -11.50 26.45 -6.50
N PRO A 28 -12.64 26.77 -7.12
CA PRO A 28 -12.72 27.76 -8.21
C PRO A 28 -12.10 29.11 -7.81
N ASP A 29 -11.60 29.85 -8.80
CA ASP A 29 -10.94 31.14 -8.56
C ASP A 29 -11.87 32.13 -7.85
N GLY A 30 -11.47 32.58 -6.67
CA GLY A 30 -12.19 33.57 -5.87
C GLY A 30 -13.18 32.98 -4.85
N GLU A 31 -13.35 31.66 -4.78
CA GLU A 31 -14.18 31.01 -3.77
C GLU A 31 -13.38 30.45 -2.59
N ASP A 32 -13.90 30.63 -1.38
CA ASP A 32 -13.48 29.97 -0.15
C ASP A 32 -14.51 28.90 0.28
N PRO A 33 -14.17 27.96 1.18
CA PRO A 33 -15.07 26.87 1.57
C PRO A 33 -16.43 27.35 2.07
N ASP A 34 -16.47 28.47 2.81
CA ASP A 34 -17.72 29.01 3.34
C ASP A 34 -18.55 29.67 2.24
N SER A 35 -17.91 30.40 1.31
CA SER A 35 -18.59 30.97 0.14
C SER A 35 -19.13 29.89 -0.79
N LEU A 36 -18.40 28.80 -1.04
CA LEU A 36 -18.83 27.72 -1.92
C LEU A 36 -20.06 26.98 -1.34
N VAL A 37 -20.07 26.73 -0.03
CA VAL A 37 -21.24 26.13 0.64
C VAL A 37 -22.45 27.05 0.60
N ARG A 38 -22.25 28.37 0.70
CA ARG A 38 -23.34 29.37 0.59
C ARG A 38 -23.90 29.49 -0.83
N HIS A 39 -23.05 29.40 -1.85
CA HIS A 39 -23.44 29.59 -3.24
C HIS A 39 -23.95 28.31 -3.91
N GLN A 40 -23.33 27.16 -3.64
CA GLN A 40 -23.56 25.89 -4.35
C GLN A 40 -24.11 24.78 -3.44
N GLY A 41 -24.23 25.05 -2.14
CA GLY A 41 -24.73 24.10 -1.15
C GLY A 41 -23.66 23.11 -0.67
N LYS A 42 -24.03 22.30 0.32
CA LYS A 42 -23.13 21.29 0.92
C LYS A 42 -22.76 20.18 -0.07
N ASP A 43 -23.68 19.81 -0.96
CA ASP A 43 -23.49 18.72 -1.92
C ASP A 43 -22.34 19.01 -2.91
N ALA A 44 -22.18 20.27 -3.33
CA ALA A 44 -21.07 20.69 -4.19
C ALA A 44 -19.71 20.53 -3.50
N LEU A 45 -19.64 20.81 -2.19
CA LEU A 45 -18.43 20.61 -1.40
C LEU A 45 -18.12 19.12 -1.20
N GLU A 46 -19.15 18.30 -0.93
CA GLU A 46 -18.98 16.85 -0.83
C GLU A 46 -18.53 16.22 -2.15
N GLN A 47 -19.00 16.74 -3.29
CA GLN A 47 -18.55 16.31 -4.61
C GLN A 47 -17.10 16.72 -4.87
N LEU A 48 -16.69 17.93 -4.48
CA LEU A 48 -15.30 18.38 -4.54
C LEU A 48 -14.35 17.52 -3.69
N PHE A 49 -14.80 17.03 -2.54
CA PHE A 49 -14.01 16.09 -1.73
C PHE A 49 -13.86 14.72 -2.41
N LYS A 50 -14.87 14.25 -3.14
CA LYS A 50 -14.78 13.01 -3.93
C LYS A 50 -13.82 13.15 -5.12
N GLU A 51 -13.70 14.35 -5.67
CA GLU A 51 -12.77 14.68 -6.76
C GLU A 51 -11.40 15.15 -6.24
N ALA A 52 -11.16 15.07 -4.93
CA ALA A 52 -9.90 15.51 -4.33
C ALA A 52 -8.72 14.72 -4.90
N GLN A 53 -7.67 15.44 -5.26
CA GLN A 53 -6.49 14.83 -5.85
C GLN A 53 -5.60 14.24 -4.75
N THR A 54 -5.18 12.98 -4.89
CA THR A 54 -4.28 12.35 -3.91
C THR A 54 -2.89 13.00 -3.95
N LEU A 55 -2.14 12.94 -2.85
CA LEU A 55 -0.77 13.45 -2.81
C LEU A 55 0.13 12.93 -3.93
N PRO A 56 0.21 11.61 -4.20
CA PRO A 56 1.00 11.09 -5.31
C PRO A 56 0.60 11.72 -6.65
N ASP A 57 -0.70 11.83 -6.91
CA ASP A 57 -1.20 12.35 -8.19
C ASP A 57 -0.88 13.84 -8.35
N PHE A 58 -1.07 14.63 -7.30
CA PHE A 58 -0.72 16.05 -7.29
C PHE A 58 0.80 16.26 -7.46
N LEU A 59 1.60 15.47 -6.74
CA LEU A 59 3.06 15.50 -6.79
C LEU A 59 3.58 15.19 -8.21
N PHE A 60 3.12 14.08 -8.80
CA PHE A 60 3.59 13.62 -10.11
C PHE A 60 3.10 14.55 -11.21
N SER A 61 1.80 14.89 -11.21
CA SER A 61 1.20 15.81 -12.19
C SER A 61 1.94 17.13 -12.24
N ARG A 62 2.27 17.70 -11.08
CA ARG A 62 2.96 18.98 -10.99
C ARG A 62 4.39 18.90 -11.50
N LEU A 63 5.14 17.88 -11.11
CA LEU A 63 6.53 17.73 -11.56
C LEU A 63 6.60 17.32 -13.05
N SER A 64 5.56 16.70 -13.60
CA SER A 64 5.49 16.32 -15.01
C SER A 64 5.07 17.46 -15.95
N GLN A 65 4.54 18.59 -15.46
CA GLN A 65 4.02 19.68 -16.30
C GLN A 65 4.99 20.21 -17.36
N ASN A 66 6.30 20.14 -17.10
CA ASN A 66 7.36 20.62 -18.01
C ASN A 66 8.35 19.52 -18.38
N ILE A 67 7.92 18.25 -18.32
CA ILE A 67 8.77 17.09 -18.60
C ILE A 67 8.05 16.17 -19.58
N ASP A 68 8.71 15.86 -20.70
CA ASP A 68 8.21 14.86 -21.63
C ASP A 68 8.43 13.43 -21.10
N THR A 69 7.43 12.90 -20.41
CA THR A 69 7.43 11.57 -19.81
C THR A 69 7.31 10.42 -20.83
N LEU A 70 7.17 10.72 -22.13
CA LEU A 70 7.24 9.71 -23.19
C LEU A 70 8.68 9.31 -23.52
N THR A 71 9.65 10.15 -23.16
CA THR A 71 11.09 9.89 -23.37
C THR A 71 11.75 9.31 -22.13
N ASP A 72 12.74 8.44 -22.32
CA ASP A 72 13.54 7.91 -21.20
C ASP A 72 14.29 9.00 -20.43
N ALA A 73 14.70 10.07 -21.13
CA ALA A 73 15.33 11.24 -20.53
C ALA A 73 14.34 12.01 -19.62
N GLY A 74 13.11 12.23 -20.07
CA GLY A 74 12.09 12.88 -19.25
C GLY A 74 11.63 12.03 -18.08
N ARG A 75 11.43 10.72 -18.27
CA ARG A 75 11.15 9.79 -17.15
C ARG A 75 12.24 9.82 -16.08
N SER A 76 13.50 9.80 -16.51
CA SER A 76 14.65 9.89 -15.60
C SER A 76 14.74 11.25 -14.88
N LYS A 77 14.41 12.34 -15.58
CA LYS A 77 14.36 13.70 -15.01
C LYS A 77 13.23 13.84 -13.99
N LEU A 78 12.06 13.25 -14.23
CA LEU A 78 10.97 13.23 -13.27
C LEU A 78 11.36 12.42 -12.03
N ALA A 79 11.91 11.21 -12.21
CA ALA A 79 12.37 10.38 -11.11
C ALA A 79 13.41 11.07 -10.22
N SER A 80 14.36 11.82 -10.80
CA SER A 80 15.36 12.57 -10.03
C SER A 80 14.79 13.76 -9.26
N GLN A 81 13.72 14.38 -9.74
CA GLN A 81 13.01 15.45 -9.03
C GLN A 81 12.10 14.92 -7.92
N VAL A 82 11.48 13.76 -8.13
CA VAL A 82 10.62 13.10 -7.13
C VAL A 82 11.46 12.49 -6.00
N LYS A 83 12.66 11.98 -6.30
CA LYS A 83 13.57 11.36 -5.33
C LYS A 83 13.74 12.12 -4.01
N PRO A 84 14.18 13.40 -4.00
CA PRO A 84 14.39 14.14 -2.76
C PRO A 84 13.10 14.40 -1.96
N LEU A 85 11.92 14.29 -2.58
CA LEU A 85 10.64 14.46 -1.89
C LEU A 85 10.19 13.15 -1.23
N ILE A 86 10.35 12.01 -1.92
CA ILE A 86 10.08 10.69 -1.34
C ILE A 86 11.08 10.36 -0.22
N GLU A 87 12.34 10.80 -0.33
CA GLU A 87 13.34 10.63 0.73
C GLU A 87 13.02 11.42 2.01
N LYS A 88 12.23 12.50 1.92
CA LYS A 88 11.72 13.22 3.10
C LYS A 88 10.62 12.43 3.82
N MET A 89 9.98 11.48 3.15
CA MET A 89 8.93 10.66 3.73
C MET A 89 9.55 9.60 4.66
N PRO A 90 8.98 9.39 5.86
CA PRO A 90 9.35 8.26 6.71
C PRO A 90 9.35 6.94 5.95
N ASP A 91 10.28 6.05 6.28
CA ASP A 91 10.21 4.67 5.79
C ASP A 91 8.94 4.01 6.35
N GLY A 92 8.07 3.53 5.46
CA GLY A 92 6.74 3.04 5.83
C GLY A 92 5.99 2.46 4.63
N PHE A 93 4.86 1.82 4.90
CA PHE A 93 3.94 1.27 3.90
C PHE A 93 3.48 2.32 2.89
N TYR A 94 3.15 3.53 3.35
CA TYR A 94 2.67 4.61 2.47
C TYR A 94 3.74 5.05 1.47
N ARG A 95 5.02 5.13 1.91
CA ARG A 95 6.15 5.37 1.00
C ARG A 95 6.29 4.27 -0.04
N GLY A 96 6.04 3.01 0.33
CA GLY A 96 5.96 1.88 -0.60
C GLY A 96 4.87 2.06 -1.66
N ILE A 97 3.67 2.46 -1.26
CA ILE A 97 2.56 2.75 -2.19
C ILE A 97 2.94 3.88 -3.17
N VAL A 98 3.52 4.97 -2.67
CA VAL A 98 3.93 6.11 -3.50
C VAL A 98 4.99 5.69 -4.53
N LEU A 99 5.95 4.85 -4.13
CA LEU A 99 6.94 4.28 -5.05
C LEU A 99 6.30 3.37 -6.10
N LYS A 100 5.34 2.52 -5.73
CA LYS A 100 4.60 1.69 -6.70
C LYS A 100 3.82 2.54 -7.70
N LYS A 101 3.10 3.56 -7.22
CA LYS A 101 2.39 4.51 -8.10
C LYS A 101 3.36 5.25 -9.03
N LEU A 102 4.55 5.65 -8.55
CA LEU A 102 5.58 6.27 -9.37
C LEU A 102 6.12 5.32 -10.46
N ALA A 103 6.34 4.04 -10.12
CA ALA A 103 6.79 3.03 -11.09
C ALA A 103 5.78 2.89 -12.24
N ARG A 104 4.48 2.79 -11.91
CA ARG A 104 3.38 2.75 -12.89
C ARG A 104 3.32 4.01 -13.73
N PHE A 105 3.41 5.19 -13.10
CA PHE A 105 3.40 6.49 -13.79
C PHE A 105 4.55 6.64 -14.79
N LEU A 106 5.73 6.11 -14.46
CA LEU A 106 6.92 6.15 -15.31
C LEU A 106 7.00 4.99 -16.32
N GLY A 107 6.11 4.00 -16.23
CA GLY A 107 6.20 2.75 -16.99
C GLY A 107 7.50 1.98 -16.71
N TRP A 108 8.00 2.05 -15.48
CA TRP A 108 9.21 1.36 -15.03
C TRP A 108 8.87 0.15 -14.18
N ASP A 109 9.74 -0.86 -14.24
CA ASP A 109 9.74 -1.97 -13.29
C ASP A 109 10.10 -1.47 -11.88
N GLU A 110 9.41 -1.99 -10.85
CA GLU A 110 9.72 -1.75 -9.43
C GLU A 110 11.19 -2.02 -9.11
N ALA A 111 11.83 -3.00 -9.76
CA ALA A 111 13.26 -3.28 -9.57
C ALA A 111 14.18 -2.14 -10.06
N LYS A 112 13.81 -1.47 -11.16
CA LYS A 112 14.53 -0.31 -11.71
C LYS A 112 14.35 0.91 -10.82
N LEU A 113 13.13 1.12 -10.32
CA LEU A 113 12.83 2.20 -9.40
C LEU A 113 13.57 1.98 -8.06
N ASN A 114 13.49 0.78 -7.48
CA ASN A 114 14.18 0.45 -6.23
C ASN A 114 15.68 0.73 -6.34
N LYS A 115 16.37 0.40 -7.44
CA LYS A 115 17.80 0.75 -7.61
C LYS A 115 18.09 2.25 -7.55
N LEU A 116 17.20 3.10 -8.08
CA LEU A 116 17.36 4.57 -8.04
C LEU A 116 17.16 5.16 -6.64
N PHE A 117 16.22 4.59 -5.89
CA PHE A 117 15.85 5.03 -4.54
C PHE A 117 16.63 4.31 -3.42
N THR A 118 17.36 3.22 -3.75
CA THR A 118 18.21 2.46 -2.80
C THR A 118 19.69 2.88 -2.87
N SER A 119 20.07 3.78 -3.78
CA SER A 119 21.41 4.37 -3.81
C SER A 119 21.56 5.45 -2.73
N ILE A 120 21.61 5.00 -1.47
CA ILE A 120 22.49 5.34 -0.31
C ILE A 120 22.28 4.20 0.73
N ALA A 121 22.64 2.98 0.37
CA ALA A 121 22.82 1.91 1.35
C ALA A 121 24.21 1.28 1.17
N THR A 122 25.24 2.11 1.25
CA THR A 122 26.52 1.63 1.75
C THR A 122 26.29 1.18 3.19
N ALA A 123 26.56 -0.10 3.42
CA ALA A 123 26.36 -0.79 4.68
C ALA A 123 26.87 0.00 5.89
N LYS A 124 25.96 0.50 6.71
CA LYS A 124 26.13 0.61 8.16
C LYS A 124 24.86 0.08 8.83
N PRO A 125 24.97 -0.80 9.85
CA PRO A 125 23.82 -1.38 10.51
C PRO A 125 23.23 -0.31 11.45
N THR A 126 22.40 0.58 10.91
CA THR A 126 21.49 1.35 11.75
C THR A 126 20.44 0.38 12.28
N LYS A 127 20.20 0.47 13.59
CA LYS A 127 19.37 -0.43 14.38
C LYS A 127 18.08 -0.75 13.61
N LYS A 128 17.85 -2.04 13.34
CA LYS A 128 16.66 -2.56 12.68
C LYS A 128 15.42 -2.07 13.42
N ALA A 129 14.87 -0.92 13.02
CA ALA A 129 13.44 -0.70 13.12
C ALA A 129 12.82 -1.91 12.42
N ILE A 130 11.98 -2.64 13.14
CA ILE A 130 11.35 -3.84 12.62
C ILE A 130 10.63 -3.42 11.34
N GLN A 131 11.14 -3.80 10.17
CA GLN A 131 10.38 -3.64 8.94
C GLN A 131 9.16 -4.55 9.08
N ILE A 132 7.98 -3.96 9.09
CA ILE A 132 6.75 -4.68 9.30
C ILE A 132 6.28 -5.18 7.97
N THR A 133 6.28 -6.50 7.86
CA THR A 133 5.84 -7.19 6.65
C THR A 133 4.31 -7.06 6.53
N PRO A 134 3.75 -7.10 5.30
CA PRO A 134 2.31 -7.09 5.10
C PRO A 134 1.57 -8.15 5.94
N ILE A 135 2.15 -9.34 6.09
CA ILE A 135 1.66 -10.40 6.98
C ILE A 135 1.55 -9.93 8.44
N ARG A 136 2.60 -9.30 8.99
CA ARG A 136 2.58 -8.82 10.38
C ARG A 136 1.59 -7.69 10.58
N ARG A 137 1.43 -6.82 9.57
CA ARG A 137 0.42 -5.75 9.59
C ARG A 137 -0.99 -6.32 9.59
N ALA A 138 -1.30 -7.24 8.68
CA ALA A 138 -2.61 -7.91 8.62
C ALA A 138 -2.93 -8.62 9.94
N ILE A 139 -1.98 -9.37 10.51
CA ILE A 139 -2.15 -10.03 11.81
C ILE A 139 -2.38 -9.00 12.93
N GLY A 140 -1.60 -7.92 12.98
CA GLY A 140 -1.74 -6.87 13.99
C GLY A 140 -3.10 -6.18 13.93
N LEU A 141 -3.51 -5.73 12.75
CA LEU A 141 -4.81 -5.10 12.51
C LEU A 141 -5.96 -6.02 12.91
N LEU A 142 -5.91 -7.29 12.50
CA LEU A 142 -6.96 -8.28 12.80
C LEU A 142 -7.02 -8.65 14.29
N LEU A 143 -5.88 -8.76 14.97
CA LEU A 143 -5.85 -9.01 16.41
C LEU A 143 -6.44 -7.84 17.20
N GLN A 144 -6.09 -6.61 16.82
CA GLN A 144 -6.56 -5.40 17.49
C GLN A 144 -8.02 -5.11 17.20
N ASN A 145 -8.51 -5.51 16.02
CA ASN A 145 -9.85 -5.24 15.54
C ASN A 145 -10.51 -6.52 14.97
N PRO A 146 -10.88 -7.48 15.83
CA PRO A 146 -11.36 -8.78 15.37
C PRO A 146 -12.66 -8.75 14.55
N HIS A 147 -13.49 -7.72 14.77
CA HIS A 147 -14.76 -7.52 14.07
C HIS A 147 -14.58 -7.40 12.55
N ILE A 148 -13.45 -6.87 12.09
CA ILE A 148 -13.12 -6.74 10.67
C ILE A 148 -13.03 -8.11 9.99
N GLY A 149 -12.68 -9.14 10.77
CA GLY A 149 -12.60 -10.50 10.30
C GLY A 149 -13.95 -11.21 10.15
N PHE A 150 -15.05 -10.61 10.58
CA PHE A 150 -16.38 -11.21 10.53
C PHE A 150 -17.01 -11.04 9.14
N ASN A 151 -17.62 -12.09 8.62
CA ASN A 151 -18.31 -12.11 7.33
C ASN A 151 -17.42 -11.69 6.14
N LEU A 152 -16.12 -12.02 6.22
CA LEU A 152 -15.19 -11.80 5.11
C LEU A 152 -15.39 -12.85 4.01
N PRO A 153 -15.14 -12.49 2.74
CA PRO A 153 -15.07 -13.47 1.67
C PRO A 153 -13.94 -14.47 1.94
N ILE A 154 -14.09 -15.68 1.40
CA ILE A 154 -13.04 -16.69 1.44
C ILE A 154 -11.94 -16.26 0.46
N PHE A 155 -10.71 -16.16 0.96
CA PHE A 155 -9.53 -15.86 0.16
C PHE A 155 -8.85 -17.16 -0.26
N ASP A 156 -9.26 -17.73 -1.40
CA ASP A 156 -8.79 -19.03 -1.92
C ASP A 156 -7.33 -19.02 -2.41
N ASP A 157 -6.80 -17.83 -2.67
CA ASP A 157 -5.47 -17.54 -3.19
C ASP A 157 -4.41 -17.40 -2.08
N LEU A 158 -4.75 -16.80 -0.94
CA LEU A 158 -3.82 -16.58 0.18
C LEU A 158 -3.09 -17.85 0.67
N PRO A 159 -3.69 -19.06 0.71
CA PRO A 159 -2.98 -20.30 1.07
C PRO A 159 -1.80 -20.64 0.17
N GLN A 160 -1.71 -20.07 -1.04
CA GLN A 160 -0.63 -20.34 -1.99
C GLN A 160 0.63 -19.50 -1.69
N LEU A 161 0.52 -18.50 -0.83
CA LEU A 161 1.59 -17.57 -0.53
C LEU A 161 2.68 -18.25 0.33
N LYS A 162 3.92 -18.26 -0.14
CA LYS A 162 5.06 -18.90 0.54
C LYS A 162 5.77 -17.92 1.47
N LEU A 163 5.02 -17.23 2.32
CA LEU A 163 5.57 -16.26 3.29
C LEU A 163 5.51 -16.77 4.73
N PRO A 164 6.52 -16.46 5.57
CA PRO A 164 6.50 -16.80 6.98
C PRO A 164 5.33 -16.08 7.68
N GLY A 165 4.53 -16.86 8.42
CA GLY A 165 3.38 -16.34 9.17
C GLY A 165 2.04 -16.37 8.42
N ILE A 166 1.99 -16.78 7.15
CA ILE A 166 0.73 -16.90 6.40
C ILE A 166 -0.27 -17.84 7.09
N ASN A 167 0.20 -18.98 7.61
CA ASN A 167 -0.63 -19.94 8.32
C ASN A 167 -1.23 -19.37 9.61
N ILE A 168 -0.58 -18.38 10.21
CA ILE A 168 -1.09 -17.67 11.39
C ILE A 168 -2.24 -16.76 10.97
N LEU A 169 -2.03 -15.97 9.91
CA LEU A 169 -3.07 -15.10 9.36
C LEU A 169 -4.31 -15.88 8.93
N LEU A 170 -4.15 -17.00 8.22
CA LEU A 170 -5.27 -17.85 7.79
C LEU A 170 -6.07 -18.42 8.97
N LYS A 171 -5.40 -18.86 10.04
CA LYS A 171 -6.06 -19.34 11.26
C LYS A 171 -6.82 -18.22 11.97
N LEU A 172 -6.23 -17.03 12.06
CA LEU A 172 -6.90 -15.87 12.67
C LEU A 172 -8.13 -15.46 11.85
N LEU A 173 -8.03 -15.38 10.52
CA LEU A 173 -9.16 -15.11 9.63
C LEU A 173 -10.31 -16.10 9.85
N ALA A 174 -10.00 -17.40 9.96
CA ALA A 174 -11.01 -18.42 10.24
C ALA A 174 -11.65 -18.24 11.63
N GLN A 175 -10.86 -17.90 12.65
CA GLN A 175 -11.34 -17.66 14.02
C GLN A 175 -12.26 -16.45 14.09
N THR A 176 -11.91 -15.35 13.42
CA THR A 176 -12.71 -14.12 13.41
C THR A 176 -13.96 -14.23 12.55
N ASN A 177 -13.92 -15.02 11.46
CA ASN A 177 -15.09 -15.20 10.61
C ASN A 177 -16.22 -15.98 11.32
N SER A 178 -15.89 -16.70 12.39
CA SER A 178 -16.84 -17.55 13.13
C SER A 178 -17.73 -16.77 14.13
N SER A 179 -17.36 -15.54 14.51
CA SER A 179 -18.11 -14.75 15.49
C SER A 179 -17.84 -13.24 15.36
N ASP A 180 -18.91 -12.46 15.38
CA ASP A 180 -18.90 -10.99 15.36
C ASP A 180 -18.42 -10.35 16.67
N LYS A 181 -18.35 -11.13 17.76
CA LYS A 181 -18.10 -10.63 19.14
C LYS A 181 -16.79 -11.14 19.74
N ILE A 182 -15.96 -11.82 18.97
CA ILE A 182 -14.68 -12.30 19.49
C ILE A 182 -13.78 -11.11 19.82
N SER A 183 -13.26 -11.08 21.05
CA SER A 183 -12.34 -10.03 21.50
C SER A 183 -10.88 -10.40 21.23
N THR A 184 -9.98 -9.41 21.23
CA THR A 184 -8.53 -9.63 21.13
C THR A 184 -8.02 -10.61 22.19
N ALA A 185 -8.51 -10.49 23.43
CA ALA A 185 -8.14 -11.39 24.51
C ALA A 185 -8.59 -12.84 24.22
N GLN A 186 -9.83 -13.03 23.77
CA GLN A 186 -10.33 -14.35 23.39
C GLN A 186 -9.57 -14.93 22.21
N LEU A 187 -9.22 -14.14 21.19
CA LEU A 187 -8.35 -14.59 20.10
C LEU A 187 -7.02 -15.10 20.64
N LEU A 188 -6.33 -14.31 21.46
CA LEU A 188 -5.02 -14.67 22.02
C LEU A 188 -5.07 -15.93 22.90
N GLU A 189 -6.19 -16.22 23.56
CA GLU A 189 -6.37 -17.44 24.35
C GLU A 189 -6.27 -18.72 23.50
N TYR A 190 -6.72 -18.70 22.24
CA TYR A 190 -6.54 -19.85 21.33
C TYR A 190 -5.08 -20.15 20.97
N TRP A 191 -4.18 -19.20 21.25
CA TRP A 191 -2.75 -19.31 20.99
C TRP A 191 -1.94 -19.51 22.27
N ARG A 192 -2.59 -19.83 23.39
CA ARG A 192 -1.90 -20.16 24.64
C ARG A 192 -1.01 -21.40 24.44
N ASP A 193 0.18 -21.36 25.03
CA ASP A 193 1.18 -22.44 24.99
C ASP A 193 1.71 -22.79 23.58
N THR A 194 1.43 -21.95 22.57
CA THR A 194 2.04 -22.10 21.25
C THR A 194 3.34 -21.29 21.12
N PRO A 195 4.28 -21.70 20.24
CA PRO A 195 5.51 -20.94 19.98
C PRO A 195 5.26 -19.49 19.53
N GLU A 196 4.11 -19.24 18.88
CA GLU A 196 3.74 -17.96 18.29
C GLU A 196 3.15 -16.98 19.30
N GLN A 197 2.70 -17.45 20.47
CA GLN A 197 1.99 -16.64 21.48
C GLN A 197 2.70 -15.31 21.80
N LYS A 198 4.02 -15.37 22.05
CA LYS A 198 4.82 -14.19 22.38
C LYS A 198 4.88 -13.18 21.24
N ALA A 199 4.85 -13.63 19.99
CA ALA A 199 4.84 -12.75 18.83
C ALA A 199 3.46 -12.11 18.64
N LEU A 200 2.38 -12.86 18.84
CA LEU A 200 1.01 -12.36 18.73
C LEU A 200 0.69 -11.32 19.79
N ILE A 201 1.11 -11.55 21.05
CA ILE A 201 0.96 -10.55 22.12
C ILE A 201 1.66 -9.23 21.74
N LYS A 202 2.85 -9.30 21.14
CA LYS A 202 3.57 -8.09 20.67
C LYS A 202 2.82 -7.38 19.55
N LEU A 203 2.22 -8.11 18.62
CA LEU A 203 1.46 -7.54 17.51
C LEU A 203 0.10 -6.97 17.95
N ALA A 204 -0.51 -7.54 19.01
CA ALA A 204 -1.77 -7.07 19.56
C ALA A 204 -1.67 -5.71 20.28
N VAL A 205 -0.47 -5.28 20.65
CA VAL A 205 -0.22 -3.95 21.26
C VAL A 205 0.67 -3.07 20.39
N TRP A 206 0.97 -3.52 19.17
CA TRP A 206 1.85 -2.81 18.26
C TRP A 206 1.12 -1.63 17.62
N ASP A 207 1.71 -0.44 17.70
CA ASP A 207 1.20 0.75 17.01
C ASP A 207 1.42 0.63 15.49
N HIS A 208 0.33 0.33 14.79
CA HIS A 208 0.32 0.15 13.35
C HIS A 208 0.25 1.44 12.53
N GLY A 209 0.12 2.59 13.18
CA GLY A 209 -0.08 3.88 12.51
C GLY A 209 -1.45 4.04 11.85
N ALA A 210 -2.25 2.98 11.70
CA ALA A 210 -3.63 3.10 11.22
C ALA A 210 -4.45 4.02 12.13
N ASP A 211 -5.01 5.07 11.54
CA ASP A 211 -5.95 5.99 12.17
C ASP A 211 -7.36 5.32 12.17
N ASP A 212 -8.45 6.10 12.11
CA ASP A 212 -9.83 5.58 12.18
C ASP A 212 -10.23 4.67 10.99
N ALA A 213 -9.39 4.57 9.95
CA ALA A 213 -9.65 3.81 8.72
C ALA A 213 -9.12 2.36 8.75
N ILE A 214 -9.19 1.70 9.91
CA ILE A 214 -8.59 0.38 10.16
C ILE A 214 -9.08 -0.69 9.15
N GLU A 215 -10.38 -0.69 8.82
CA GLU A 215 -10.96 -1.62 7.85
C GLU A 215 -10.32 -1.46 6.47
N ALA A 216 -10.28 -0.23 5.95
CA ALA A 216 -9.70 0.06 4.64
C ALA A 216 -8.23 -0.40 4.58
N GLU A 217 -7.45 -0.08 5.61
CA GLU A 217 -6.05 -0.49 5.68
C GLU A 217 -5.86 -2.01 5.75
N PHE A 218 -6.76 -2.70 6.45
CA PHE A 218 -6.74 -4.15 6.50
C PHE A 218 -7.00 -4.74 5.10
N PHE A 219 -8.02 -4.25 4.39
CA PHE A 219 -8.33 -4.69 3.03
C PHE A 219 -7.21 -4.36 2.05
N ASP A 220 -6.61 -3.16 2.12
CA ASP A 220 -5.45 -2.80 1.31
C ASP A 220 -4.28 -3.73 1.58
N THR A 221 -4.05 -4.09 2.85
CA THR A 221 -3.01 -5.05 3.21
C THR A 221 -3.29 -6.44 2.64
N LEU A 222 -4.55 -6.90 2.69
CA LEU A 222 -4.95 -8.17 2.06
C LEU A 222 -4.81 -8.12 0.53
N PHE A 223 -5.15 -7.01 -0.09
CA PHE A 223 -4.98 -6.81 -1.53
C PHE A 223 -3.50 -6.85 -1.94
N VAL A 224 -2.61 -6.28 -1.12
CA VAL A 224 -1.16 -6.42 -1.34
C VAL A 224 -0.73 -7.88 -1.23
N LEU A 225 -1.29 -8.64 -0.28
CA LEU A 225 -0.97 -10.06 -0.12
C LEU A 225 -1.48 -10.92 -1.29
N SER A 226 -2.69 -10.67 -1.78
CA SER A 226 -3.22 -11.36 -2.97
C SER A 226 -2.40 -11.02 -4.22
N THR A 227 -2.02 -9.75 -4.39
CA THR A 227 -1.11 -9.34 -5.48
C THR A 227 0.22 -10.09 -5.41
N GLN A 228 0.77 -10.31 -4.20
CA GLN A 228 2.00 -11.10 -4.02
C GLN A 228 1.83 -12.58 -4.40
N VAL A 229 0.62 -13.15 -4.27
CA VAL A 229 0.35 -14.51 -4.77
C VAL A 229 0.53 -14.55 -6.29
N ILE A 230 -0.04 -13.57 -6.99
CA ILE A 230 0.05 -13.44 -8.45
C ILE A 230 1.50 -13.26 -8.87
N GLU A 231 2.24 -12.35 -8.22
CA GLU A 231 3.66 -12.11 -8.50
C GLU A 231 4.53 -13.37 -8.26
N GLN A 232 4.31 -14.07 -7.15
CA GLN A 232 5.00 -15.32 -6.84
C GLN A 232 4.74 -16.37 -7.92
N ARG A 233 3.47 -16.55 -8.30
CA ARG A 233 3.06 -17.51 -9.32
C ARG A 233 3.64 -17.18 -10.68
N PHE A 234 3.64 -15.89 -11.04
CA PHE A 234 4.29 -15.40 -12.25
C PHE A 234 5.78 -15.75 -12.29
N GLY A 235 6.51 -15.50 -11.20
CA GLY A 235 7.92 -15.84 -11.08
C GLY A 235 8.20 -17.34 -11.24
N GLU A 236 7.36 -18.20 -10.65
CA GLU A 236 7.43 -19.65 -10.82
C GLU A 236 7.26 -20.07 -12.29
N LEU A 237 6.27 -19.50 -12.97
CA LEU A 237 6.00 -19.76 -14.39
C LEU A 237 7.14 -19.25 -15.28
N GLN A 238 7.73 -18.10 -14.98
CA GLN A 238 8.91 -17.60 -15.71
C GLN A 238 10.10 -18.55 -15.58
N LEU A 239 10.41 -19.00 -14.36
CA LEU A 239 11.50 -19.95 -14.12
C LEU A 239 11.25 -21.28 -14.86
N LYS A 240 10.02 -21.78 -14.83
CA LYS A 240 9.64 -23.02 -15.52
C LYS A 240 9.69 -22.87 -17.06
N SER A 241 9.27 -21.72 -17.58
CA SER A 241 9.39 -21.39 -18.99
C SER A 241 10.86 -21.37 -19.45
N ALA A 242 11.77 -20.84 -18.62
CA ALA A 242 13.19 -20.81 -18.92
C ALA A 242 13.86 -22.21 -18.90
N GLN A 243 13.28 -23.17 -18.18
CA GLN A 243 13.86 -24.51 -17.95
C GLN A 243 13.32 -25.62 -18.86
N GLY A 244 12.48 -25.30 -19.87
CA GLY A 244 12.14 -26.27 -20.92
C GLY A 244 10.65 -26.57 -21.14
N GLY A 245 9.74 -25.71 -20.69
CA GLY A 245 8.40 -25.60 -21.28
C GLY A 245 7.25 -25.53 -20.27
N LEU A 246 6.38 -24.55 -20.47
CA LEU A 246 5.07 -24.47 -19.81
C LEU A 246 4.10 -25.45 -20.47
N THR A 247 3.26 -26.11 -19.67
CA THR A 247 2.11 -26.82 -20.22
C THR A 247 1.14 -25.85 -20.89
N LYS A 248 0.22 -26.35 -21.74
CA LYS A 248 -0.80 -25.48 -22.37
C LYS A 248 -1.64 -24.73 -21.33
N SER A 249 -1.96 -25.36 -20.20
CA SER A 249 -2.69 -24.72 -19.09
C SER A 249 -1.87 -23.59 -18.46
N GLU A 250 -0.60 -23.84 -18.17
CA GLU A 250 0.30 -22.86 -17.56
C GLU A 250 0.65 -21.71 -18.51
N LEU A 251 0.65 -21.95 -19.82
CA LEU A 251 0.85 -20.90 -20.82
C LEU A 251 -0.37 -19.98 -20.94
N LEU A 252 -1.58 -20.52 -20.77
CA LEU A 252 -2.81 -19.71 -20.68
C LEU A 252 -2.85 -18.93 -19.36
N GLU A 253 -2.50 -19.57 -18.24
CA GLU A 253 -2.37 -18.92 -16.93
C GLU A 253 -1.34 -17.78 -16.97
N TYR A 254 -0.15 -18.03 -17.54
CA TYR A 254 0.91 -17.03 -17.70
C TYR A 254 0.45 -15.81 -18.51
N LYS A 255 -0.32 -16.03 -19.59
CA LYS A 255 -0.89 -14.94 -20.39
C LYS A 255 -1.96 -14.16 -19.62
N SER A 256 -2.84 -14.85 -18.90
CA SER A 256 -3.87 -14.22 -18.07
C SER A 256 -3.25 -13.31 -17.01
N ILE A 257 -2.23 -13.82 -16.29
CA ILE A 257 -1.51 -13.04 -15.27
C ILE A 257 -0.81 -11.83 -15.89
N LEU A 258 -0.22 -11.97 -17.08
CA LEU A 258 0.39 -10.84 -17.80
C LEU A 258 -0.61 -9.74 -18.16
N ASP A 259 -1.83 -10.11 -18.54
CA ASP A 259 -2.86 -9.15 -18.93
C ASP A 259 -3.46 -8.46 -17.69
N GLU A 260 -3.59 -9.18 -16.58
CA GLU A 260 -4.05 -8.65 -15.28
C GLU A 260 -3.04 -7.68 -14.65
N LEU A 261 -1.73 -8.01 -14.70
CA LEU A 261 -0.65 -7.13 -14.24
C LEU A 261 -0.46 -5.88 -15.12
N LYS A 262 -0.90 -5.90 -16.38
CA LYS A 262 -0.91 -4.72 -17.27
C LYS A 262 -2.14 -3.84 -17.07
N SER A 263 -3.23 -4.40 -16.57
CA SER A 263 -4.51 -3.71 -16.39
C SER A 263 -4.70 -3.10 -14.99
N SER A 264 -3.78 -3.39 -14.05
CA SER A 264 -3.82 -2.98 -12.64
C SER A 264 -2.80 -1.89 -12.31
#